data_AF-A0A1X7L0K9-F1
#
_entry.id   AF-A0A1X7L0K9-F1
#
_cell.length_a   1.000
_cell.length_b   1.000
_cell.length_c   1.000
_cell.angle_alpha   90.00
_cell.angle_beta   90.00
_cell.angle_gamma   90.00
#
_symmetry.space_group_name_H-M   'P 1'
#
loop_
_entity.id
_entity.type
_entity.pdbx_description
1 polymer ?
#
loop_
_entity_poly.entity_id
_entity_poly.type
_entity_poly.pdbx_seq_one_letter_code
_entity_poly.pdbx_strand_id
1 'polypeptide(L)'
;MVNKTMYNMKQPELGHKIQNWRKAQGLTQEELVEKCNLNVRTLQRIEAGEVLPRSYTVKTILEVLKVDFSELNLKEEQKNQLSILLENKRSFLKWGAILGIVYLCLSFVEGFMEIGFYDESISDISGLSYSLVKIGVMLTFAVFYYAFYLIGKAINDDFVKVSALFLIVLIVISNINDIAVFYSGYLSVETLLILRSVIFGIGYLLLGTAFALRQKSLGTLSLVTGIFGIVTGLGFVSVLMAIPALFTLTVFEILMLVMIFKVMNSNEVSGGKETNQFSAVLS
;
A
#
# COMPACT_ATOMS: atom_id res chain seq x y z
N MET A 1 -41.85 21.07 -5.45
CA MET A 1 -40.87 20.11 -6.01
C MET A 1 -39.60 20.20 -5.18
N VAL A 2 -39.27 19.14 -4.44
CA VAL A 2 -38.02 19.09 -3.66
C VAL A 2 -36.86 19.03 -4.64
N ASN A 3 -35.99 20.05 -4.63
CA ASN A 3 -34.79 20.11 -5.46
C ASN A 3 -33.89 18.93 -5.08
N LYS A 4 -33.94 17.85 -5.84
CA LYS A 4 -33.10 16.67 -5.63
C LYS A 4 -31.70 16.99 -6.15
N THR A 5 -30.71 16.95 -5.28
CA THR A 5 -29.30 17.02 -5.66
C THR A 5 -29.01 15.83 -6.58
N MET A 6 -28.48 16.08 -7.79
CA MET A 6 -28.22 15.05 -8.81
C MET A 6 -26.82 14.42 -8.68
N TYR A 7 -26.11 14.76 -7.60
CA TYR A 7 -24.77 14.29 -7.30
C TYR A 7 -24.72 13.87 -5.81
N ASN A 8 -23.96 12.82 -5.50
CA ASN A 8 -23.85 12.27 -4.14
C ASN A 8 -22.73 12.91 -3.31
N MET A 9 -21.79 13.58 -3.97
CA MET A 9 -20.63 14.20 -3.34
C MET A 9 -21.02 15.28 -2.33
N LYS A 10 -20.43 15.24 -1.14
CA LYS A 10 -20.66 16.23 -0.08
C LYS A 10 -19.54 17.27 -0.01
N GLN A 11 -19.78 18.35 0.74
CA GLN A 11 -18.73 19.28 1.15
C GLN A 11 -17.92 18.69 2.32
N PRO A 12 -16.61 18.99 2.44
CA PRO A 12 -15.81 19.91 1.63
C PRO A 12 -15.20 19.29 0.34
N GLU A 13 -15.40 17.99 0.10
CA GLU A 13 -14.74 17.27 -1.00
C GLU A 13 -15.05 17.84 -2.39
N LEU A 14 -16.32 18.22 -2.62
CA LEU A 14 -16.75 18.91 -3.82
C LEU A 14 -15.99 20.23 -4.03
N GLY A 15 -15.89 21.05 -2.99
CA GLY A 15 -15.17 22.32 -3.01
C GLY A 15 -13.71 22.17 -3.39
N HIS A 16 -13.02 21.19 -2.80
CA HIS A 16 -11.64 20.88 -3.14
C HIS A 16 -11.45 20.39 -4.57
N LYS A 17 -12.37 19.56 -5.10
CA LYS A 17 -12.31 19.13 -6.51
C LYS A 17 -12.47 20.32 -7.46
N ILE A 18 -13.47 21.18 -7.23
CA ILE A 18 -13.69 22.40 -8.01
C ILE A 18 -12.45 23.29 -8.00
N GLN A 19 -11.86 23.50 -6.83
CA GLN A 19 -10.64 24.29 -6.70
C GLN A 19 -9.47 23.69 -7.49
N ASN A 20 -9.28 22.37 -7.44
CA ASN A 20 -8.21 21.68 -8.16
C ASN A 20 -8.40 21.75 -9.68
N TRP A 21 -9.61 21.53 -10.18
CA TRP A 21 -9.92 21.67 -11.60
C TRP A 21 -9.73 23.11 -12.10
N ARG A 22 -10.13 24.11 -11.29
CA ARG A 22 -9.89 25.52 -11.59
C ARG A 22 -8.40 25.84 -11.72
N LYS A 23 -7.60 25.40 -10.74
CA LYS A 23 -6.13 25.58 -10.76
C LYS A 23 -5.48 24.86 -11.94
N ALA A 24 -5.97 23.67 -12.31
CA ALA A 24 -5.48 22.93 -13.47
C ALA A 24 -5.75 23.65 -14.81
N GLN A 25 -6.81 24.47 -14.89
CA GLN A 25 -7.07 25.34 -16.03
C GLN A 25 -6.35 26.70 -15.96
N GLY A 26 -5.61 26.98 -14.88
CA GLY A 26 -4.93 28.27 -14.69
C GLY A 26 -5.86 29.45 -14.40
N LEU A 27 -7.11 29.20 -14.00
CA LEU A 27 -8.10 30.26 -13.78
C LEU A 27 -8.03 30.82 -12.36
N THR A 28 -8.23 32.12 -12.19
CA THR A 28 -8.47 32.75 -10.88
C THR A 28 -9.90 32.51 -10.39
N GLN A 29 -10.20 32.82 -9.13
CA GLN A 29 -11.58 32.70 -8.62
C GLN A 29 -12.50 33.69 -9.37
N GLU A 30 -12.01 34.90 -9.61
CA GLU A 30 -12.69 35.97 -10.32
C GLU A 30 -13.02 35.55 -11.76
N GLU A 31 -12.06 34.99 -12.48
CA GLU A 31 -12.23 34.53 -13.87
C GLU A 31 -13.22 33.37 -13.99
N LEU A 32 -13.21 32.42 -13.05
CA LEU A 32 -14.18 31.33 -13.05
C LEU A 32 -15.59 31.85 -12.78
N VAL A 33 -15.71 32.78 -11.84
CA VAL A 33 -16.98 33.38 -11.42
C VAL A 33 -17.61 34.19 -12.53
N GLU A 34 -16.80 34.96 -13.28
CA GLU A 34 -17.24 35.73 -14.44
C GLU A 34 -17.83 34.82 -15.52
N LYS A 35 -17.14 33.71 -15.84
CA LYS A 35 -17.62 32.72 -16.82
C LYS A 35 -18.85 31.93 -16.35
N CYS A 36 -18.99 31.72 -15.03
CA CYS A 36 -20.11 30.97 -14.44
C CYS A 36 -21.31 31.86 -14.07
N ASN A 37 -21.19 33.19 -14.19
CA ASN A 37 -22.17 34.16 -13.68
C ASN A 37 -22.53 33.91 -12.20
N LEU A 38 -21.51 33.71 -11.36
CA LEU A 38 -21.66 33.50 -9.92
C LEU A 38 -21.20 34.74 -9.13
N ASN A 39 -21.26 34.68 -7.81
CA ASN A 39 -20.59 35.65 -6.94
C ASN A 39 -19.28 35.04 -6.44
N VAL A 40 -18.20 35.83 -6.39
CA VAL A 40 -16.87 35.39 -5.93
C VAL A 40 -16.95 34.85 -4.51
N ARG A 41 -17.72 35.48 -3.64
CA ARG A 41 -17.97 35.02 -2.27
C ARG A 41 -18.71 33.67 -2.25
N THR A 42 -19.57 33.41 -3.22
CA THR A 42 -20.24 32.10 -3.33
C THR A 42 -19.24 31.03 -3.74
N LEU A 43 -18.37 31.29 -4.74
CA LEU A 43 -17.34 30.33 -5.14
C LEU A 43 -16.35 30.07 -3.98
N GLN A 44 -15.92 31.10 -3.26
CA GLN A 44 -15.03 30.95 -2.10
C GLN A 44 -15.62 30.04 -1.02
N ARG A 45 -16.89 30.23 -0.68
CA ARG A 45 -17.60 29.40 0.30
C ARG A 45 -17.82 27.97 -0.19
N ILE A 46 -18.01 27.78 -1.50
CA ILE A 46 -18.06 26.46 -2.11
C ILE A 46 -16.68 25.78 -2.02
N GLU A 47 -15.59 26.45 -2.44
CA GLU A 47 -14.22 25.91 -2.38
C GLU A 47 -13.75 25.63 -0.95
N ALA A 48 -14.21 26.43 0.03
CA ALA A 48 -13.93 26.25 1.46
C ALA A 48 -14.82 25.20 2.13
N GLY A 49 -15.82 24.65 1.42
CA GLY A 49 -16.71 23.62 1.95
C GLY A 49 -17.84 24.13 2.87
N GLU A 50 -18.04 25.44 2.98
CA GLU A 50 -19.05 26.04 3.86
C GLU A 50 -20.49 25.91 3.34
N VAL A 51 -20.66 25.75 2.03
CA VAL A 51 -21.98 25.70 1.37
C VAL A 51 -22.05 24.59 0.35
N LEU A 52 -23.10 23.77 0.41
CA LEU A 52 -23.43 22.81 -0.63
C LEU A 52 -24.14 23.51 -1.81
N PRO A 53 -23.52 23.63 -2.99
CA PRO A 53 -24.13 24.29 -4.14
C PRO A 53 -25.29 23.47 -4.73
N ARG A 54 -26.22 24.11 -5.43
CA ARG A 54 -27.29 23.39 -6.16
C ARG A 54 -26.72 22.63 -7.36
N SER A 55 -27.39 21.57 -7.82
CA SER A 55 -27.00 20.80 -9.01
C SER A 55 -26.75 21.68 -10.24
N TYR A 56 -27.58 22.72 -10.43
CA TYR A 56 -27.41 23.69 -11.51
C TYR A 56 -26.08 24.44 -11.42
N THR A 57 -25.76 24.99 -10.23
CA THR A 57 -24.51 25.71 -9.98
C THR A 57 -23.29 24.81 -10.23
N VAL A 58 -23.35 23.55 -9.79
CA VAL A 58 -22.28 22.58 -10.04
C VAL A 58 -22.13 22.33 -11.54
N LYS A 59 -23.23 22.13 -12.27
CA LYS A 59 -23.21 21.91 -13.71
C LYS A 59 -22.57 23.07 -14.46
N THR A 60 -22.94 24.32 -14.15
CA THR A 60 -22.35 25.52 -14.77
C THR A 60 -20.84 25.60 -14.52
N ILE A 61 -20.39 25.34 -13.29
CA ILE A 61 -18.97 25.33 -12.95
C ILE A 61 -18.23 24.27 -13.77
N LEU A 62 -18.77 23.05 -13.85
CA LEU A 62 -18.16 21.95 -14.59
C LEU A 62 -18.12 22.20 -16.11
N GLU A 63 -19.16 22.80 -16.67
CA GLU A 63 -19.20 23.20 -18.08
C GLU A 63 -18.05 24.16 -18.44
N VAL A 64 -17.82 25.18 -17.60
CA VAL A 64 -16.69 26.12 -17.78
C VAL A 64 -15.35 25.41 -17.60
N LEU A 65 -15.26 24.53 -16.59
CA LEU A 65 -14.06 23.75 -16.31
C LEU A 65 -13.86 22.56 -17.28
N LYS A 66 -14.75 22.38 -18.28
CA LYS A 66 -14.71 21.27 -19.24
C LYS A 66 -14.55 19.90 -18.59
N VAL A 67 -15.14 19.73 -17.40
CA VAL A 67 -15.14 18.48 -16.65
C VAL A 67 -16.49 17.82 -16.87
N ASP A 68 -16.49 16.54 -17.26
CA ASP A 68 -17.75 15.80 -17.38
C ASP A 68 -18.36 15.62 -15.98
N PHE A 69 -19.68 15.79 -15.88
CA PHE A 69 -20.45 15.53 -14.66
C PHE A 69 -20.23 14.09 -14.14
N SER A 70 -19.92 13.14 -15.03
CA SER A 70 -19.53 11.78 -14.65
C SER A 70 -18.29 11.76 -13.73
N GLU A 71 -17.32 12.67 -13.88
CA GLU A 71 -16.11 12.75 -13.04
C GLU A 71 -16.38 13.10 -11.56
N LEU A 72 -17.54 13.67 -11.25
CA LEU A 72 -17.97 13.86 -9.86
C LEU A 72 -18.16 12.51 -9.19
N ASN A 73 -18.89 11.59 -9.82
CA ASN A 73 -19.31 10.32 -9.22
C ASN A 73 -18.27 9.20 -9.40
N LEU A 74 -17.47 9.24 -10.48
CA LEU A 74 -16.53 8.15 -10.82
C LEU A 74 -15.56 7.80 -9.68
N LYS A 75 -15.05 8.78 -8.93
CA LYS A 75 -14.11 8.51 -7.82
C LYS A 75 -14.79 7.97 -6.55
N GLU A 76 -15.99 8.44 -6.23
CA GLU A 76 -16.74 7.90 -5.08
C GLU A 76 -17.23 6.48 -5.36
N GLU A 77 -17.67 6.22 -6.59
CA GLU A 77 -18.14 4.92 -7.02
C GLU A 77 -16.99 3.91 -7.08
N GLN A 78 -15.81 4.32 -7.59
CA GLN A 78 -14.58 3.52 -7.53
C GLN A 78 -14.11 3.28 -6.08
N LYS A 79 -14.19 4.27 -5.20
CA LYS A 79 -13.83 4.13 -3.78
C LYS A 79 -14.78 3.19 -3.04
N ASN A 80 -16.08 3.25 -3.34
CA ASN A 80 -17.09 2.34 -2.79
C ASN A 80 -16.92 0.91 -3.32
N GLN A 81 -16.60 0.74 -4.61
CA GLN A 81 -16.29 -0.59 -5.14
C GLN A 81 -15.03 -1.17 -4.51
N LEU A 82 -13.99 -0.35 -4.35
CA LEU A 82 -12.75 -0.73 -3.65
C LEU A 82 -13.02 -1.16 -2.20
N SER A 83 -13.82 -0.40 -1.45
CA SER A 83 -14.15 -0.73 -0.06
C SER A 83 -14.94 -2.03 0.05
N ILE A 84 -15.90 -2.28 -0.84
CA ILE A 84 -16.67 -3.54 -0.90
C ILE A 84 -15.75 -4.73 -1.22
N LEU A 85 -14.83 -4.58 -2.17
CA LEU A 85 -13.88 -5.64 -2.53
C LEU A 85 -12.95 -5.98 -1.36
N LEU A 86 -12.47 -4.97 -0.64
CA LEU A 86 -11.62 -5.14 0.54
C LEU A 86 -12.40 -5.72 1.73
N GLU A 87 -13.66 -5.35 1.91
CA GLU A 87 -14.54 -5.90 2.95
C GLU A 87 -14.80 -7.39 2.74
N ASN A 88 -15.09 -7.81 1.50
CA ASN A 88 -15.20 -9.22 1.13
C ASN A 88 -13.91 -10.02 1.38
N LYS A 89 -12.75 -9.34 1.43
CA LYS A 89 -11.44 -9.94 1.70
C LYS A 89 -10.92 -9.66 3.10
N ARG A 90 -11.73 -9.06 3.99
CA ARG A 90 -11.32 -8.64 5.33
C ARG A 90 -10.78 -9.79 6.18
N SER A 91 -11.36 -10.98 6.08
CA SER A 91 -10.86 -12.17 6.80
C SER A 91 -9.43 -12.52 6.36
N PHE A 92 -9.16 -12.49 5.05
CA PHE A 92 -7.81 -12.75 4.53
C PHE A 92 -6.81 -11.66 4.94
N LEU A 93 -7.22 -10.38 4.95
CA LEU A 93 -6.36 -9.30 5.42
C LEU A 93 -6.03 -9.43 6.91
N LYS A 94 -7.00 -9.85 7.73
CA LYS A 94 -6.78 -10.15 9.16
C LYS A 94 -5.74 -11.26 9.35
N TRP A 95 -5.90 -12.38 8.63
CA TRP A 95 -4.93 -13.47 8.67
C TRP A 95 -3.56 -13.05 8.14
N GLY A 96 -3.52 -12.23 7.08
CA GLY A 96 -2.29 -11.64 6.57
C GLY A 96 -1.56 -10.80 7.62
N ALA A 97 -2.27 -9.97 8.38
CA ALA A 97 -1.66 -9.19 9.47
C ALA A 97 -1.16 -10.08 10.61
N ILE A 98 -1.98 -11.04 11.08
CA ILE A 98 -1.59 -11.95 12.17
C ILE A 98 -0.36 -12.77 11.77
N LEU A 99 -0.38 -13.38 10.59
CA LEU A 99 0.75 -14.18 10.11
C LEU A 99 1.96 -13.31 9.72
N GLY A 100 1.76 -12.03 9.39
CA GLY A 100 2.86 -11.07 9.26
C GLY A 100 3.61 -10.84 10.56
N ILE A 101 2.91 -10.77 11.71
CA ILE A 101 3.54 -10.69 13.04
C ILE A 101 4.30 -11.99 13.33
N VAL A 102 3.69 -13.15 13.07
CA VAL A 102 4.34 -14.46 13.27
C VAL A 102 5.59 -14.59 12.40
N TYR A 103 5.51 -14.19 11.13
CA TYR A 103 6.63 -14.16 10.20
C TYR A 103 7.78 -13.29 10.73
N LEU A 104 7.49 -12.06 11.19
CA LEU A 104 8.51 -11.17 11.75
C LEU A 104 9.25 -11.81 12.94
N CYS A 105 8.55 -12.55 13.81
CA CYS A 105 9.20 -13.28 14.89
C CYS A 105 10.03 -14.47 14.38
N LEU A 106 9.48 -15.23 13.43
CA LEU A 106 10.16 -16.41 12.86
C LEU A 106 11.41 -16.02 12.06
N SER A 107 11.43 -14.87 11.39
CA SER A 107 12.59 -14.43 10.60
C SER A 107 13.81 -14.12 11.48
N PHE A 108 13.62 -13.64 12.71
CA PHE A 108 14.73 -13.53 13.67
C PHE A 108 15.25 -14.91 14.08
N VAL A 109 14.36 -15.87 14.35
CA VAL A 109 14.76 -17.25 14.70
C VAL A 109 15.52 -17.90 13.56
N GLU A 110 15.03 -17.73 12.33
CA GLU A 110 15.71 -18.17 11.10
C GLU A 110 17.11 -17.55 10.99
N GLY A 111 17.25 -16.23 11.14
CA GLY A 111 18.54 -15.55 11.07
C GLY A 111 19.56 -16.07 12.10
N PHE A 112 19.11 -16.36 13.34
CA PHE A 112 19.98 -16.98 14.34
C PHE A 112 20.43 -18.39 13.96
N MET A 113 19.55 -19.21 13.38
CA MET A 113 19.92 -20.55 12.92
C MET A 113 20.83 -20.52 11.69
N GLU A 114 20.66 -19.54 10.79
CA GLU A 114 21.56 -19.37 9.66
C GLU A 114 22.98 -19.04 10.12
N ILE A 115 23.14 -18.15 11.10
CA ILE A 115 24.46 -17.85 11.68
C ILE A 115 25.06 -19.12 12.31
N GLY A 116 24.29 -19.87 13.10
CA GLY A 116 24.76 -21.12 13.70
C GLY A 116 25.09 -22.22 12.69
N PHE A 117 24.44 -22.23 11.52
CA PHE A 117 24.78 -23.17 10.45
C PHE A 117 26.16 -22.88 9.82
N TYR A 118 26.56 -21.61 9.73
CA TYR A 118 27.86 -21.22 9.19
C TYR A 118 28.99 -21.20 10.22
N ASP A 119 28.65 -21.07 11.51
CA ASP A 119 29.62 -21.07 12.60
C ASP A 119 29.69 -22.46 13.24
N GLU A 120 30.69 -23.26 12.84
CA GLU A 120 30.94 -24.62 13.38
C GLU A 120 31.09 -24.67 14.91
N SER A 121 31.32 -23.52 15.57
CA SER A 121 31.41 -23.43 17.03
C SER A 121 30.04 -23.31 17.75
N ILE A 122 28.95 -23.04 17.00
CA ILE A 122 27.62 -22.74 17.53
C ILE A 122 26.60 -23.79 17.03
N SER A 123 26.60 -24.93 17.73
CA SER A 123 25.48 -25.90 17.89
C SER A 123 25.19 -26.97 16.81
N ASP A 124 24.86 -28.18 17.29
CA ASP A 124 24.16 -29.26 16.57
C ASP A 124 22.70 -28.85 16.27
N ILE A 125 22.48 -28.02 15.25
CA ILE A 125 21.12 -27.72 14.79
C ILE A 125 20.55 -28.98 14.12
N SER A 126 19.46 -29.52 14.66
CA SER A 126 18.81 -30.66 14.03
C SER A 126 18.23 -30.25 12.67
N GLY A 127 18.39 -31.09 11.64
CA GLY A 127 17.81 -30.79 10.32
C GLY A 127 16.29 -30.66 10.34
N LEU A 128 15.61 -31.36 11.26
CA LEU A 128 14.17 -31.24 11.45
C LEU A 128 13.76 -29.85 11.98
N SER A 129 14.46 -29.32 12.98
CA SER A 129 14.18 -27.97 13.49
C SER A 129 14.45 -26.90 12.44
N TYR A 130 15.56 -27.01 11.71
CA TYR A 130 15.90 -26.10 10.61
C TYR A 130 14.80 -26.08 9.54
N SER A 131 14.39 -27.27 9.09
CA SER A 131 13.34 -27.43 8.08
C SER A 131 11.99 -26.88 8.53
N LEU A 132 11.59 -27.12 9.78
CA LEU A 132 10.32 -26.62 10.30
C LEU A 132 10.27 -25.09 10.34
N VAL A 133 11.36 -24.43 10.74
CA VAL A 133 11.37 -22.96 10.74
C VAL A 133 11.38 -22.41 9.32
N LYS A 134 12.16 -22.98 8.39
CA LYS A 134 12.14 -22.59 6.97
C LYS A 134 10.74 -22.73 6.35
N ILE A 135 10.04 -23.83 6.64
CA ILE A 135 8.64 -24.03 6.21
C ILE A 135 7.71 -23.00 6.86
N GLY A 136 7.87 -22.74 8.16
CA GLY A 136 7.08 -21.75 8.89
C GLY A 136 7.24 -20.33 8.33
N VAL A 137 8.48 -19.91 8.08
CA VAL A 137 8.80 -18.63 7.43
C VAL A 137 8.16 -18.56 6.05
N MET A 138 8.38 -19.57 5.21
CA MET A 138 7.83 -19.61 3.85
C MET A 138 6.30 -19.48 3.82
N LEU A 139 5.58 -20.22 4.68
CA LEU A 139 4.12 -20.18 4.73
C LEU A 139 3.58 -18.86 5.28
N THR A 140 4.17 -18.35 6.36
CA THR A 140 3.73 -17.11 7.00
C THR A 140 4.05 -15.90 6.12
N PHE A 141 5.23 -15.84 5.49
CA PHE A 141 5.58 -14.86 4.48
C PHE A 141 4.59 -14.90 3.31
N ALA A 142 4.29 -16.08 2.78
CA ALA A 142 3.39 -16.21 1.64
C ALA A 142 2.00 -15.62 1.93
N VAL A 143 1.42 -15.91 3.10
CA VAL A 143 0.11 -15.35 3.48
C VAL A 143 0.19 -13.85 3.75
N PHE A 144 1.25 -13.37 4.41
CA PHE A 144 1.46 -11.95 4.65
C PHE A 144 1.57 -11.16 3.34
N TYR A 145 2.41 -11.60 2.39
CA TYR A 145 2.58 -10.93 1.10
C TYR A 145 1.36 -11.10 0.18
N TYR A 146 0.60 -12.19 0.32
CA TYR A 146 -0.64 -12.38 -0.43
C TYR A 146 -1.71 -11.33 -0.06
N ALA A 147 -1.67 -10.77 1.15
CA ALA A 147 -2.50 -9.63 1.52
C ALA A 147 -2.26 -8.43 0.58
N PHE A 148 -1.01 -8.17 0.17
CA PHE A 148 -0.70 -7.10 -0.78
C PHE A 148 -1.09 -7.43 -2.21
N TYR A 149 -1.06 -8.71 -2.61
CA TYR A 149 -1.68 -9.13 -3.86
C TYR A 149 -3.20 -8.81 -3.86
N LEU A 150 -3.90 -9.08 -2.77
CA LEU A 150 -5.33 -8.74 -2.65
C LEU A 150 -5.57 -7.23 -2.66
N ILE A 151 -4.73 -6.44 -1.99
CA ILE A 151 -4.79 -4.97 -2.04
C ILE A 151 -4.57 -4.49 -3.47
N GLY A 152 -3.54 -5.00 -4.15
CA GLY A 152 -3.26 -4.71 -5.57
C GLY A 152 -4.43 -5.05 -6.47
N LYS A 153 -5.09 -6.20 -6.25
CA LYS A 153 -6.31 -6.57 -6.97
C LYS A 153 -7.46 -5.61 -6.70
N ALA A 154 -7.61 -5.16 -5.45
CA ALA A 154 -8.68 -4.26 -5.06
C ALA A 154 -8.52 -2.87 -5.72
N ILE A 155 -7.29 -2.34 -5.78
CA ILE A 155 -6.98 -1.07 -6.46
C ILE A 155 -6.76 -1.21 -7.99
N ASN A 156 -6.97 -2.41 -8.53
CA ASN A 156 -6.72 -2.76 -9.93
C ASN A 156 -5.31 -2.41 -10.43
N ASP A 157 -4.29 -2.67 -9.62
CA ASP A 157 -2.89 -2.40 -9.94
C ASP A 157 -2.09 -3.69 -10.14
N ASP A 158 -1.71 -3.96 -11.39
CA ASP A 158 -0.92 -5.14 -11.76
C ASP A 158 0.49 -5.12 -11.17
N PHE A 159 1.06 -3.94 -10.96
CA PHE A 159 2.45 -3.85 -10.52
C PHE A 159 2.61 -4.24 -9.04
N VAL A 160 1.69 -3.84 -8.17
CA VAL A 160 1.63 -4.32 -6.78
C VAL A 160 1.38 -5.84 -6.75
N LYS A 161 0.43 -6.34 -7.57
CA LYS A 161 0.11 -7.78 -7.63
C LYS A 161 1.33 -8.62 -8.03
N VAL A 162 1.98 -8.26 -9.13
CA VAL A 162 3.11 -9.01 -9.67
C VAL A 162 4.31 -8.93 -8.74
N SER A 163 4.61 -7.75 -8.17
CA SER A 163 5.75 -7.59 -7.25
C SER A 163 5.57 -8.41 -5.96
N ALA A 164 4.35 -8.46 -5.41
CA ALA A 164 4.05 -9.28 -4.24
C ALA A 164 4.17 -10.79 -4.56
N LEU A 165 3.57 -11.25 -5.68
CA LEU A 165 3.68 -12.66 -6.10
C LEU A 165 5.12 -13.07 -6.40
N PHE A 166 5.91 -12.18 -7.01
CA PHE A 166 7.31 -12.41 -7.29
C PHE A 166 8.09 -12.72 -6.00
N LEU A 167 7.93 -11.89 -4.96
CA LEU A 167 8.56 -12.14 -3.65
C LEU A 167 8.09 -13.43 -2.99
N ILE A 168 6.81 -13.80 -3.12
CA ILE A 168 6.29 -15.08 -2.60
C ILE A 168 6.97 -16.26 -3.31
N VAL A 169 7.10 -16.20 -4.63
CA VAL A 169 7.78 -17.27 -5.39
C VAL A 169 9.26 -17.35 -4.99
N LEU A 170 9.92 -16.21 -4.81
CA LEU A 170 11.31 -16.15 -4.39
C LEU A 170 11.55 -16.76 -3.01
N ILE A 171 10.71 -16.44 -2.01
CA ILE A 171 10.89 -17.01 -0.66
C ILE A 171 10.71 -18.53 -0.66
N VAL A 172 9.76 -19.04 -1.47
CA VAL A 172 9.50 -20.47 -1.59
C VAL A 172 10.70 -21.18 -2.19
N ILE A 173 11.20 -20.69 -3.33
CA ILE A 173 12.38 -21.26 -3.98
C ILE A 173 13.60 -21.19 -3.06
N SER A 174 13.81 -20.05 -2.39
CA SER A 174 14.97 -19.87 -1.51
C SER A 174 14.95 -20.83 -0.33
N ASN A 175 13.82 -20.95 0.38
CA ASN A 175 13.70 -21.84 1.54
C ASN A 175 13.79 -23.32 1.18
N ILE A 176 13.21 -23.74 0.05
CA ILE A 176 13.36 -25.12 -0.44
C ILE A 176 14.83 -25.42 -0.74
N ASN A 177 15.52 -24.48 -1.40
CA ASN A 177 16.95 -24.64 -1.67
C ASN A 177 17.78 -24.66 -0.38
N ASP A 178 17.44 -23.86 0.64
CA ASP A 178 18.13 -23.89 1.95
C ASP A 178 18.00 -25.24 2.64
N ILE A 179 16.81 -25.82 2.65
CA ILE A 179 16.57 -27.15 3.21
C ILE A 179 17.37 -28.21 2.42
N ALA A 180 17.34 -28.13 1.08
CA ALA A 180 18.10 -29.06 0.24
C ALA A 180 19.61 -28.96 0.46
N VAL A 181 20.15 -27.74 0.58
CA VAL A 181 21.57 -27.50 0.86
C VAL A 181 21.95 -28.03 2.24
N PHE A 182 21.11 -27.80 3.25
CA PHE A 182 21.33 -28.30 4.61
C PHE A 182 21.53 -29.82 4.65
N TYR A 183 20.70 -30.58 3.93
CA TYR A 183 20.80 -32.05 3.92
C TYR A 183 21.82 -32.63 2.93
N SER A 184 22.12 -31.92 1.84
CA SER A 184 23.02 -32.43 0.80
C SER A 184 24.47 -32.03 1.00
N GLY A 185 24.76 -30.87 1.60
CA GLY A 185 26.12 -30.32 1.73
C GLY A 185 26.80 -29.98 0.40
N TYR A 186 26.09 -30.00 -0.73
CA TYR A 186 26.69 -30.13 -2.06
C TYR A 186 26.81 -28.84 -2.90
N LEU A 187 26.59 -27.65 -2.34
CA LEU A 187 26.71 -26.39 -3.11
C LEU A 187 27.65 -25.37 -2.47
N SER A 188 28.45 -24.70 -3.32
CA SER A 188 29.21 -23.51 -2.93
C SER A 188 28.25 -22.42 -2.45
N VAL A 189 28.18 -22.26 -1.14
CA VAL A 189 27.16 -21.43 -0.47
C VAL A 189 27.28 -19.96 -0.86
N GLU A 190 28.50 -19.47 -1.08
CA GLU A 190 28.79 -18.05 -1.32
C GLU A 190 28.16 -17.51 -2.62
N THR A 191 28.27 -18.24 -3.74
CA THR A 191 27.73 -17.80 -5.04
C THR A 191 26.20 -17.69 -5.00
N LEU A 192 25.54 -18.61 -4.28
CA LEU A 192 24.09 -18.56 -4.11
C LEU A 192 23.64 -17.41 -3.23
N LEU A 193 24.37 -17.09 -2.16
CA LEU A 193 24.03 -15.98 -1.26
C LEU A 193 24.08 -14.63 -2.00
N ILE A 194 25.11 -14.40 -2.82
CA ILE A 194 25.22 -13.20 -3.64
C ILE A 194 24.05 -13.10 -4.62
N LEU A 195 23.78 -14.17 -5.37
CA LEU A 195 22.69 -14.20 -6.34
C LEU A 195 21.33 -13.96 -5.68
N ARG A 196 21.07 -14.61 -4.54
CA ARG A 196 19.83 -14.42 -3.76
C ARG A 196 19.70 -12.98 -3.28
N SER A 197 20.75 -12.40 -2.70
CA SER A 197 20.74 -11.01 -2.25
C SER A 197 20.32 -10.08 -3.39
N VAL A 198 20.92 -10.22 -4.58
CA VAL A 198 20.54 -9.42 -5.75
C VAL A 198 19.08 -9.65 -6.17
N ILE A 199 18.62 -10.91 -6.25
CA ILE A 199 17.26 -11.23 -6.70
C ILE A 199 16.20 -10.73 -5.70
N PHE A 200 16.40 -10.92 -4.40
CA PHE A 200 15.53 -10.34 -3.36
C PHE A 200 15.57 -8.82 -3.40
N GLY A 201 16.74 -8.22 -3.60
CA GLY A 201 16.90 -6.78 -3.76
C GLY A 201 16.06 -6.23 -4.91
N ILE A 202 16.07 -6.90 -6.07
CA ILE A 202 15.17 -6.56 -7.20
C ILE A 202 13.70 -6.68 -6.78
N GLY A 203 13.32 -7.75 -6.09
CA GLY A 203 11.94 -7.92 -5.62
C GLY A 203 11.46 -6.79 -4.69
N TYR A 204 12.29 -6.39 -3.72
CA TYR A 204 12.00 -5.28 -2.81
C TYR A 204 12.01 -3.92 -3.51
N LEU A 205 12.90 -3.71 -4.49
CA LEU A 205 12.87 -2.53 -5.36
C LEU A 205 11.55 -2.40 -6.11
N LEU A 206 11.08 -3.51 -6.72
CA LEU A 206 9.82 -3.54 -7.47
C LEU A 206 8.63 -3.26 -6.55
N LEU A 207 8.54 -3.93 -5.41
CA LEU A 207 7.44 -3.70 -4.47
C LEU A 207 7.48 -2.31 -3.82
N GLY A 208 8.68 -1.81 -3.49
CA GLY A 208 8.90 -0.47 -2.96
C GLY A 208 8.49 0.62 -3.96
N THR A 209 8.95 0.53 -5.21
CA THR A 209 8.51 1.44 -6.28
C THR A 209 7.02 1.31 -6.58
N ALA A 210 6.47 0.09 -6.48
CA ALA A 210 5.04 -0.11 -6.59
C ALA A 210 4.31 0.76 -5.56
N PHE A 211 4.61 0.66 -4.28
CA PHE A 211 3.96 1.50 -3.26
C PHE A 211 4.26 3.00 -3.40
N ALA A 212 5.50 3.41 -3.70
CA ALA A 212 5.87 4.82 -3.82
C ALA A 212 5.00 5.57 -4.84
N LEU A 213 4.71 4.94 -5.98
CA LEU A 213 3.89 5.52 -7.04
C LEU A 213 2.38 5.55 -6.72
N ARG A 214 1.92 4.86 -5.67
CA ARG A 214 0.50 4.73 -5.29
C ARG A 214 0.14 5.58 -4.07
N GLN A 215 0.93 6.61 -3.76
CA GLN A 215 0.60 7.60 -2.73
C GLN A 215 -0.81 8.19 -2.91
N LYS A 216 -1.26 8.42 -4.15
CA LYS A 216 -2.60 9.00 -4.41
C LYS A 216 -3.75 8.06 -4.04
N SER A 217 -3.57 6.74 -4.17
CA SER A 217 -4.62 5.75 -3.90
C SER A 217 -4.55 5.18 -2.48
N LEU A 218 -3.34 5.03 -1.92
CA LEU A 218 -3.09 4.40 -0.62
C LEU A 218 -2.65 5.41 0.48
N GLY A 219 -2.45 6.67 0.11
CA GLY A 219 -2.07 7.76 1.00
C GLY A 219 -0.56 7.82 1.31
N THR A 220 -0.18 8.77 2.16
CA THR A 220 1.23 9.04 2.54
C THR A 220 1.95 7.81 3.12
N LEU A 221 1.23 6.97 3.88
CA LEU A 221 1.81 5.74 4.43
C LEU A 221 2.41 4.85 3.32
N SER A 222 1.73 4.74 2.17
CA SER A 222 2.23 3.94 1.05
C SER A 222 3.50 4.54 0.43
N LEU A 223 3.63 5.87 0.38
CA LEU A 223 4.87 6.51 -0.05
C LEU A 223 6.02 6.16 0.89
N VAL A 224 5.81 6.31 2.21
CA VAL A 224 6.84 6.02 3.22
C VAL A 224 7.24 4.54 3.16
N THR A 225 6.28 3.63 3.13
CA THR A 225 6.53 2.19 2.92
C THR A 225 7.32 1.96 1.63
N GLY A 226 6.95 2.63 0.53
CA GLY A 226 7.66 2.52 -0.75
C GLY A 226 9.12 2.96 -0.68
N ILE A 227 9.41 4.09 -0.02
CA ILE A 227 10.78 4.60 0.17
C ILE A 227 11.63 3.57 0.94
N PHE A 228 11.13 3.03 2.05
CA PHE A 228 11.85 1.99 2.80
C PHE A 228 12.06 0.73 1.96
N GLY A 229 11.08 0.30 1.18
CA GLY A 229 11.23 -0.84 0.26
C GLY A 229 12.30 -0.61 -0.81
N ILE A 230 12.39 0.61 -1.35
CA ILE A 230 13.42 0.99 -2.32
C ILE A 230 14.81 0.97 -1.67
N VAL A 231 14.96 1.56 -0.48
CA VAL A 231 16.24 1.57 0.25
C VAL A 231 16.69 0.15 0.57
N THR A 232 15.79 -0.70 1.07
CA THR A 232 16.05 -2.13 1.31
C THR A 232 16.49 -2.84 0.04
N GLY A 233 15.77 -2.63 -1.06
CA GLY A 233 16.08 -3.25 -2.34
C GLY A 233 17.44 -2.82 -2.90
N LEU A 234 17.77 -1.53 -2.86
CA LEU A 234 19.11 -1.03 -3.24
C LEU A 234 20.22 -1.62 -2.34
N GLY A 235 19.95 -1.72 -1.04
CA GLY A 235 20.89 -2.31 -0.10
C GLY A 235 21.23 -3.76 -0.43
N PHE A 236 20.23 -4.59 -0.72
CA PHE A 236 20.40 -5.98 -1.15
C PHE A 236 21.06 -6.11 -2.53
N VAL A 237 20.63 -5.32 -3.53
CA VAL A 237 21.26 -5.33 -4.88
C VAL A 237 22.76 -4.99 -4.80
N SER A 238 23.16 -4.11 -3.89
CA SER A 238 24.57 -3.75 -3.72
C SER A 238 25.42 -4.88 -3.15
N VAL A 239 24.81 -5.89 -2.53
CA VAL A 239 25.43 -6.99 -1.74
C VAL A 239 26.20 -6.50 -0.51
N LEU A 240 27.03 -5.47 -0.65
CA LEU A 240 27.82 -4.84 0.41
C LEU A 240 26.95 -4.32 1.56
N MET A 241 25.80 -3.72 1.23
CA MET A 241 24.87 -3.18 2.23
C MET A 241 23.78 -4.18 2.63
N ALA A 242 23.89 -5.47 2.29
CA ALA A 242 22.85 -6.45 2.58
C ALA A 242 22.56 -6.60 4.09
N ILE A 243 23.60 -6.66 4.93
CA ILE A 243 23.42 -6.75 6.40
C ILE A 243 22.75 -5.48 6.96
N PRO A 244 23.24 -4.25 6.68
CA PRO A 244 22.51 -3.03 7.04
C PRO A 244 21.08 -2.96 6.49
N ALA A 245 20.84 -3.50 5.29
CA ALA A 245 19.53 -3.51 4.65
C ALA A 245 18.50 -4.39 5.38
N LEU A 246 18.94 -5.35 6.22
CA LEU A 246 18.03 -6.11 7.09
C LEU A 246 17.29 -5.19 8.07
N PHE A 247 17.92 -4.12 8.56
CA PHE A 247 17.24 -3.15 9.43
C PHE A 247 16.14 -2.40 8.67
N THR A 248 16.43 -1.94 7.45
CA THR A 248 15.42 -1.25 6.64
C THR A 248 14.35 -2.19 6.14
N LEU A 249 14.66 -3.49 5.94
CA LEU A 249 13.70 -4.53 5.64
C LEU A 249 12.70 -4.71 6.78
N THR A 250 13.18 -4.83 8.02
CA THR A 250 12.29 -4.95 9.19
C THR A 250 11.36 -3.74 9.31
N VAL A 251 11.88 -2.52 9.10
CA VAL A 251 11.04 -1.31 9.11
C VAL A 251 10.02 -1.32 7.96
N PHE A 252 10.44 -1.71 6.75
CA PHE A 252 9.57 -1.86 5.59
C PHE A 252 8.40 -2.82 5.87
N GLU A 253 8.69 -3.98 6.46
CA GLU A 253 7.69 -4.99 6.78
C GLU A 253 6.74 -4.57 7.91
N ILE A 254 7.22 -3.84 8.91
CA ILE A 254 6.37 -3.22 9.93
C ILE A 254 5.42 -2.20 9.29
N LEU A 255 5.92 -1.35 8.40
CA LEU A 255 5.08 -0.36 7.70
C LEU A 255 4.03 -1.02 6.80
N MET A 256 4.40 -2.11 6.12
CA MET A 256 3.47 -2.96 5.40
C MET A 256 2.36 -3.50 6.32
N LEU A 257 2.73 -4.00 7.50
CA LEU A 257 1.77 -4.52 8.48
C LEU A 257 0.81 -3.43 8.98
N VAL A 258 1.32 -2.23 9.29
CA VAL A 258 0.50 -1.05 9.61
C VAL A 258 -0.42 -0.68 8.45
N MET A 259 0.04 -0.82 7.20
CA MET A 259 -0.77 -0.54 6.02
C MET A 259 -1.95 -1.51 5.89
N ILE A 260 -1.79 -2.79 6.21
CA ILE A 260 -2.92 -3.76 6.25
C ILE A 260 -3.97 -3.30 7.26
N PHE A 261 -3.56 -2.93 8.48
CA PHE A 261 -4.50 -2.43 9.50
C PHE A 261 -5.20 -1.15 9.06
N LYS A 262 -4.49 -0.21 8.45
CA LYS A 262 -5.06 1.02 7.92
C LYS A 262 -6.12 0.75 6.85
N VAL A 263 -5.83 -0.15 5.90
CA VAL A 263 -6.75 -0.55 4.83
C VAL A 263 -8.00 -1.23 5.41
N MET A 264 -7.85 -2.03 6.46
CA MET A 264 -8.98 -2.65 7.15
C MET A 264 -9.86 -1.64 7.90
N ASN A 265 -9.26 -0.59 8.48
CA ASN A 265 -9.96 0.39 9.31
C ASN A 265 -10.54 1.56 8.49
N SER A 266 -9.97 1.88 7.32
CA SER A 266 -10.52 2.89 6.42
C SER A 266 -11.94 2.57 5.92
N ASN A 267 -12.32 1.29 5.98
CA ASN A 267 -13.64 0.81 5.57
C ASN A 267 -14.70 0.88 6.70
N GLU A 268 -14.29 1.03 7.97
CA GLU A 268 -15.24 1.20 9.09
C GLU A 268 -15.85 2.62 9.10
N VAL A 269 -15.10 3.62 8.63
CA VAL A 269 -15.54 5.03 8.59
C VAL A 269 -16.58 5.29 7.49
N SER A 270 -16.63 4.45 6.44
CA SER A 270 -17.63 4.57 5.37
C SER A 270 -18.96 3.86 5.65
N GLY A 271 -19.01 2.96 6.64
CA GLY A 271 -20.21 2.19 7.02
C GLY A 271 -20.97 2.74 8.23
N GLY A 272 -20.38 3.71 8.95
CA GLY A 272 -20.97 4.34 10.14
C GLY A 272 -21.43 5.76 9.85
N LYS A 273 -22.66 6.08 10.25
CA LYS A 273 -23.24 7.43 10.23
C LYS A 273 -22.28 8.53 10.70
N GLU A 274 -22.42 9.70 10.08
CA GLU A 274 -21.88 10.99 10.50
C GLU A 274 -21.81 11.17 12.03
N THR A 275 -20.62 11.50 12.52
CA THR A 275 -20.49 12.56 13.51
C THR A 275 -19.19 13.32 13.28
N ASN A 276 -19.34 14.64 13.11
CA ASN A 276 -18.28 15.63 13.21
C ASN A 276 -17.35 15.33 14.39
N GLN A 277 -16.08 15.10 14.10
CA GLN A 277 -14.87 15.46 14.86
C GLN A 277 -13.78 14.46 14.49
N PHE A 278 -12.80 14.88 13.68
CA PHE A 278 -11.38 14.51 13.79
C PHE A 278 -10.60 15.11 12.60
N SER A 279 -10.68 16.43 12.45
CA SER A 279 -9.63 17.22 11.78
C SER A 279 -8.53 17.53 12.80
N ALA A 280 -7.85 16.50 13.32
CA ALA A 280 -6.69 16.68 14.20
C ALA A 280 -5.90 15.38 14.42
N VAL A 281 -5.67 14.57 13.38
CA VAL A 281 -4.59 13.57 13.40
C VAL A 281 -4.11 13.42 11.97
N LEU A 282 -3.17 14.27 11.56
CA LEU A 282 -2.22 14.11 10.44
C LEU A 282 -1.52 15.46 10.17
N SER A 283 -0.85 15.98 11.21
CA SER A 283 0.47 16.59 11.05
C SER A 283 1.50 15.50 11.25
#